data_AF-A0A537Z897-F1
#
_entry.id   AF-A0A537Z897-F1
#
_cell.length_a   1.000
_cell.length_b   1.000
_cell.length_c   1.000
_cell.angle_alpha   90.00
_cell.angle_beta   90.00
_cell.angle_gamma   90.00
#
_symmetry.space_group_name_H-M   'P 1'
#
loop_
_entity.id
_entity.type
_entity.pdbx_description
1 polymer ?
#
loop_
_entity_poly.entity_id
_entity_poly.type
_entity_poly.pdbx_seq_one_letter_code
_entity_poly.pdbx_strand_id
1 'polypeptide(L)'
;MPSTESGGTKSAGFWVMSGSVVVVGTSVVVVAALFAARDAVRRPRDPDPPEHAARTTAPATTNTGTRRRTGQGRCGEADIGVRMAGPGLRFGHEGSVREPGIPARSEAVRRPSSVRPGAKRQELIKVTSLAALLARPGVVEELVLSGPASEGVGFLALHGGLESGTAEIARAAAERTRASLYAVIQPDDLAWHIPSHRMSPLDSPKLASFLAHSAVVVSIHGYGRRDLPTALLVGGGDRSAARILAGVLRAALPAYDVRDDVATIPEGMRGLHPRNPVNLSGGGVQLEVPHRARNTRPGRAEFAWNDDSRALVDALADFVDAVSTPA
;
A
#
# COMPACT_ATOMS: atom_id res chain seq x y z
N MET A 1 6.01 -56.54 -53.26
CA MET A 1 5.14 -56.44 -52.07
C MET A 1 6.03 -56.74 -50.88
N PRO A 2 6.18 -55.79 -49.94
CA PRO A 2 7.45 -55.12 -49.60
C PRO A 2 8.23 -55.86 -48.47
N SER A 3 9.56 -55.83 -48.27
CA SER A 3 10.64 -54.81 -48.32
C SER A 3 10.50 -53.64 -47.34
N THR A 4 10.97 -53.88 -46.11
CA THR A 4 11.24 -52.91 -45.05
C THR A 4 12.73 -52.58 -45.01
N GLU A 5 13.12 -51.32 -45.21
CA GLU A 5 14.03 -50.59 -44.31
C GLU A 5 14.42 -49.19 -44.82
N SER A 6 14.54 -48.29 -43.84
CA SER A 6 15.31 -47.04 -43.81
C SER A 6 14.81 -45.85 -44.65
N GLY A 7 14.10 -44.93 -43.97
CA GLY A 7 13.88 -43.57 -44.41
C GLY A 7 14.17 -42.61 -43.25
N GLY A 8 15.27 -41.87 -43.35
CA GLY A 8 15.74 -40.94 -42.33
C GLY A 8 14.80 -39.76 -42.13
N THR A 9 14.59 -39.37 -40.88
CA THR A 9 13.89 -38.15 -40.51
C THR A 9 14.90 -37.00 -40.41
N LYS A 10 14.70 -36.00 -41.27
CA LYS A 10 15.41 -34.72 -41.21
C LYS A 10 14.92 -33.94 -39.98
N SER A 11 15.87 -33.53 -39.15
CA SER A 11 15.70 -32.53 -38.10
C SER A 11 15.35 -31.18 -38.75
N ALA A 12 14.18 -30.63 -38.42
CA ALA A 12 13.82 -29.24 -38.70
C ALA A 12 13.82 -28.51 -37.35
N GLY A 13 14.73 -27.53 -37.22
CA GLY A 13 14.90 -26.72 -36.03
C GLY A 13 13.65 -25.89 -35.71
N PHE A 14 13.26 -25.91 -34.44
CA PHE A 14 12.22 -25.05 -33.91
C PHE A 14 12.81 -23.67 -33.62
N TRP A 15 12.36 -22.65 -34.35
CA TRP A 15 12.54 -21.25 -33.98
C TRP A 15 11.35 -20.84 -33.10
N VAL A 16 11.60 -20.57 -31.82
CA VAL A 16 10.60 -19.96 -30.93
C VAL A 16 10.69 -18.45 -31.13
N MET A 17 9.77 -17.89 -31.93
CA MET A 17 9.49 -16.45 -31.90
C MET A 17 8.44 -16.17 -30.82
N SER A 18 8.81 -15.32 -29.86
CA SER A 18 7.91 -14.78 -28.85
C SER A 18 6.85 -13.91 -29.52
N GLY A 19 5.62 -14.40 -29.58
CA GLY A 19 4.45 -13.64 -30.00
C GLY A 19 3.57 -13.33 -28.80
N SER A 20 3.40 -12.05 -28.51
CA SER A 20 2.39 -11.54 -27.57
C SER A 20 1.00 -12.02 -27.99
N VAL A 21 0.32 -12.77 -27.13
CA VAL A 21 -1.09 -13.13 -27.34
C VAL A 21 -1.94 -12.06 -26.67
N VAL A 22 -2.53 -11.19 -27.48
CA VAL A 22 -3.68 -10.36 -27.09
C VAL A 22 -4.93 -11.17 -27.39
N VAL A 23 -5.60 -11.68 -26.35
CA VAL A 23 -6.91 -12.31 -26.51
C VAL A 23 -7.97 -11.20 -26.54
N VAL A 24 -8.44 -10.87 -27.73
CA VAL A 24 -9.74 -10.19 -27.91
C VAL A 24 -10.78 -11.29 -28.15
N GLY A 25 -11.51 -11.64 -27.10
CA GLY A 25 -12.59 -12.63 -27.15
C GLY A 25 -13.80 -12.11 -26.40
N THR A 26 -14.83 -11.71 -27.13
CA THR A 26 -16.14 -11.39 -26.61
C THR A 26 -16.79 -12.64 -26.04
N SER A 27 -16.87 -12.72 -24.72
CA SER A 27 -17.81 -13.61 -24.03
C SER A 27 -18.33 -12.86 -22.81
N VAL A 28 -19.54 -12.33 -22.96
CA VAL A 28 -20.32 -11.77 -21.85
C VAL A 28 -20.77 -12.95 -21.01
N VAL A 29 -19.99 -13.30 -19.99
CA VAL A 29 -20.49 -14.12 -18.89
C VAL A 29 -21.28 -13.16 -18.00
N VAL A 30 -22.60 -13.38 -17.94
CA VAL A 30 -23.50 -12.66 -17.06
C VAL A 30 -23.16 -13.04 -15.61
N VAL A 31 -22.26 -12.29 -14.98
CA VAL A 31 -21.97 -12.39 -13.54
C VAL A 31 -23.04 -11.59 -12.79
N ALA A 32 -24.28 -12.09 -12.77
CA ALA A 32 -25.39 -11.46 -12.05
C ALA A 32 -25.95 -12.31 -10.88
N ALA A 33 -25.36 -13.46 -10.56
CA ALA A 33 -25.96 -14.40 -9.60
C ALA A 33 -25.07 -14.87 -8.43
N LEU A 34 -23.85 -14.34 -8.24
CA LEU A 34 -22.93 -14.88 -7.22
C LEU A 34 -22.92 -14.17 -5.86
N PHE A 35 -23.63 -13.06 -5.69
CA PHE A 35 -23.70 -12.36 -4.39
C PHE A 35 -24.74 -12.92 -3.41
N ALA A 36 -25.59 -13.87 -3.82
CA ALA A 36 -26.69 -14.37 -2.98
C ALA A 36 -26.39 -15.70 -2.24
N ALA A 37 -25.21 -16.30 -2.40
CA ALA A 37 -24.95 -17.68 -1.92
C ALA A 37 -23.67 -17.85 -1.09
N ARG A 38 -23.24 -16.83 -0.32
CA ARG A 38 -22.07 -16.94 0.59
C ARG A 38 -22.36 -16.77 2.08
N ASP A 39 -23.61 -16.88 2.50
CA ASP A 39 -23.98 -16.90 3.94
C ASP A 39 -24.07 -18.31 4.56
N ALA A 40 -23.66 -19.37 3.84
CA ALA A 40 -23.91 -20.75 4.28
C ALA A 40 -22.66 -21.63 4.43
N VAL A 41 -21.55 -21.12 4.97
CA VAL A 41 -20.53 -21.98 5.63
C VAL A 41 -19.85 -21.21 6.77
N ARG A 42 -20.56 -21.02 7.89
CA ARG A 42 -19.87 -20.78 9.17
C ARG A 42 -19.41 -22.13 9.71
N ARG A 43 -18.10 -22.28 9.96
CA ARG A 43 -17.59 -23.38 10.79
C ARG A 43 -18.30 -23.34 12.16
N PRO A 44 -18.68 -24.48 12.77
CA PRO A 44 -19.22 -24.47 14.11
C PRO A 44 -18.18 -23.85 15.06
N ARG A 45 -18.61 -22.91 15.90
CA ARG A 45 -17.84 -22.51 17.08
C ARG A 45 -17.85 -23.69 18.05
N ASP A 46 -16.70 -24.02 18.62
CA ASP A 46 -16.63 -24.91 19.77
C ASP A 46 -17.53 -24.36 20.89
N PRO A 47 -18.27 -25.22 21.61
CA PRO A 47 -19.05 -24.77 22.76
C PRO A 47 -18.12 -24.32 23.89
N ASP A 48 -18.42 -23.17 24.49
CA ASP A 48 -17.76 -22.69 25.71
C ASP A 48 -17.85 -23.74 26.83
N PRO A 49 -16.81 -23.90 27.68
CA PRO A 49 -16.89 -24.76 28.85
C PRO A 49 -17.90 -24.19 29.87
N PRO A 50 -18.57 -25.06 30.66
CA PRO A 50 -19.70 -24.63 31.49
C PRO A 50 -19.27 -23.75 32.67
N GLU A 51 -19.97 -22.64 32.85
CA GLU A 51 -19.93 -21.78 34.03
C GLU A 51 -20.16 -22.58 35.32
N HIS A 52 -19.25 -22.45 36.28
CA HIS A 52 -19.47 -22.92 37.64
C HIS A 52 -20.49 -22.06 38.36
N ALA A 53 -21.58 -22.72 38.77
CA ALA A 53 -22.64 -22.16 39.58
C ALA A 53 -22.12 -21.62 40.92
N ALA A 54 -22.37 -20.34 41.17
CA ALA A 54 -22.23 -19.70 42.46
C ALA A 54 -23.31 -20.22 43.44
N ARG A 55 -22.89 -20.61 44.64
CA ARG A 55 -23.76 -20.87 45.80
C ARG A 55 -23.29 -20.05 47.01
N THR A 56 -24.13 -19.07 47.38
CA THR A 56 -24.57 -18.66 48.73
C THR A 56 -23.58 -18.31 49.87
N THR A 57 -23.64 -17.02 50.26
CA THR A 57 -23.81 -16.42 51.62
C THR A 57 -22.76 -16.58 52.76
N ALA A 58 -22.05 -15.47 53.05
CA ALA A 58 -21.80 -14.73 54.32
C ALA A 58 -21.25 -15.45 55.61
N PRO A 59 -20.65 -14.74 56.61
CA PRO A 59 -20.55 -13.29 56.81
C PRO A 59 -19.15 -12.71 57.17
N ALA A 60 -19.17 -11.39 57.30
CA ALA A 60 -18.08 -10.47 57.62
C ALA A 60 -17.41 -10.67 58.99
N THR A 61 -16.12 -10.32 59.05
CA THR A 61 -15.48 -9.78 60.26
C THR A 61 -14.68 -8.53 59.93
N THR A 62 -14.77 -7.60 60.85
CA THR A 62 -14.32 -6.21 60.86
C THR A 62 -12.80 -6.07 61.01
N ASN A 63 -12.18 -5.08 60.35
CA ASN A 63 -11.29 -4.20 61.09
C ASN A 63 -11.12 -2.79 60.47
N THR A 64 -11.29 -1.84 61.39
CA THR A 64 -11.08 -0.39 61.45
C THR A 64 -9.78 0.16 60.86
N GLY A 65 -9.79 1.41 60.35
CA GLY A 65 -8.55 2.16 60.08
C GLY A 65 -8.65 3.51 59.34
N THR A 66 -9.38 4.47 59.91
CA THR A 66 -9.22 5.95 59.83
C THR A 66 -8.28 6.67 58.82
N ARG A 67 -8.92 7.56 58.02
CA ARG A 67 -8.77 9.05 57.87
C ARG A 67 -7.54 9.76 57.24
N ARG A 68 -7.92 10.75 56.38
CA ARG A 68 -7.36 12.10 56.02
C ARG A 68 -6.19 12.14 55.00
N ARG A 69 -6.26 12.82 53.85
CA ARG A 69 -6.55 14.22 53.39
C ARG A 69 -5.30 15.12 53.35
N THR A 70 -5.16 15.84 52.21
CA THR A 70 -4.35 17.05 51.90
C THR A 70 -2.92 16.87 51.36
N GLY A 71 -2.52 17.73 50.43
CA GLY A 71 -1.11 18.07 50.21
C GLY A 71 -0.72 18.46 48.78
N GLN A 72 -0.80 19.75 48.48
CA GLN A 72 -0.30 20.42 47.28
C GLN A 72 1.16 20.86 47.50
N GLY A 73 2.01 20.89 46.47
CA GLY A 73 3.37 21.46 46.61
C GLY A 73 4.22 21.43 45.35
N ARG A 74 4.37 22.61 44.73
CA ARG A 74 5.43 22.96 43.77
C ARG A 74 6.79 23.03 44.47
N CYS A 75 7.87 22.83 43.70
CA CYS A 75 9.21 23.46 43.74
C CYS A 75 9.96 22.88 42.52
N GLY A 76 10.88 23.52 41.81
CA GLY A 76 11.67 24.71 42.03
C GLY A 76 12.95 24.54 41.18
N GLU A 77 13.29 25.60 40.47
CA GLU A 77 14.36 25.81 39.49
C GLU A 77 15.77 25.88 40.14
N ALA A 78 16.83 25.47 39.43
CA ALA A 78 18.19 26.02 39.56
C ALA A 78 19.16 25.50 38.46
N ASP A 79 19.68 26.43 37.66
CA ASP A 79 20.92 26.35 36.89
C ASP A 79 22.17 26.26 37.81
N ILE A 80 23.30 25.79 37.27
CA ILE A 80 24.68 26.34 37.39
C ILE A 80 25.64 25.41 36.59
N GLY A 81 26.47 26.02 35.72
CA GLY A 81 27.40 25.31 34.82
C GLY A 81 28.85 25.17 35.30
N VAL A 82 29.71 24.54 34.49
CA VAL A 82 31.19 24.60 34.57
C VAL A 82 31.82 24.42 33.17
N ARG A 83 32.91 25.16 32.94
CA ARG A 83 33.82 25.25 31.77
C ARG A 83 35.02 24.31 31.89
N MET A 84 35.70 23.98 30.77
CA MET A 84 37.17 23.76 30.62
C MET A 84 37.55 24.04 29.13
N ALA A 85 38.36 25.05 28.75
CA ALA A 85 39.84 25.21 28.72
C ALA A 85 40.53 24.73 27.41
N GLY A 86 41.31 25.63 26.76
CA GLY A 86 42.06 25.49 25.48
C GLY A 86 43.41 24.74 25.61
N PRO A 87 44.46 24.93 24.74
CA PRO A 87 44.94 26.14 24.03
C PRO A 87 45.16 25.91 22.50
N GLY A 88 45.57 26.80 21.59
CA GLY A 88 46.16 28.14 21.58
C GLY A 88 47.40 28.14 20.64
N LEU A 89 47.44 28.99 19.61
CA LEU A 89 48.65 29.62 19.02
C LEU A 89 48.27 30.67 17.96
N ARG A 90 48.98 31.81 17.95
CA ARG A 90 48.74 33.04 17.18
C ARG A 90 50.05 33.55 16.53
N PHE A 91 49.88 34.59 15.68
CA PHE A 91 50.80 35.60 15.12
C PHE A 91 51.26 35.33 13.67
N GLY A 92 51.27 36.28 12.72
CA GLY A 92 50.96 37.73 12.72
C GLY A 92 50.97 38.35 11.30
N HIS A 93 50.26 39.48 11.17
CA HIS A 93 50.38 40.73 10.34
C HIS A 93 51.57 40.91 9.35
N GLU A 94 51.60 41.68 8.24
CA GLU A 94 50.88 42.87 7.69
C GLU A 94 51.02 42.96 6.14
N GLY A 95 50.28 43.88 5.49
CA GLY A 95 50.71 44.49 4.21
C GLY A 95 49.59 44.98 3.27
N SER A 96 49.28 46.28 3.30
CA SER A 96 48.28 46.96 2.45
C SER A 96 48.82 47.37 1.07
N VAL A 97 47.98 47.39 0.03
CA VAL A 97 48.10 48.33 -1.12
C VAL A 97 46.70 48.72 -1.64
N ARG A 98 46.55 49.98 -2.06
CA ARG A 98 45.34 50.71 -2.47
C ARG A 98 44.90 50.45 -3.93
N GLU A 99 43.56 50.42 -4.13
CA GLU A 99 42.66 50.83 -5.25
C GLU A 99 43.27 51.44 -6.54
N PRO A 100 42.70 51.25 -7.78
CA PRO A 100 41.34 51.77 -8.09
C PRO A 100 40.52 51.08 -9.22
N GLY A 101 39.21 51.37 -9.26
CA GLY A 101 38.51 51.66 -10.54
C GLY A 101 37.33 50.76 -10.95
N ILE A 102 36.12 51.29 -10.83
CA ILE A 102 34.87 50.78 -11.42
C ILE A 102 34.84 51.07 -12.93
N PRO A 103 34.38 50.14 -13.78
CA PRO A 103 33.63 50.50 -14.98
C PRO A 103 32.18 50.02 -14.92
N ALA A 104 31.33 50.87 -15.50
CA ALA A 104 29.89 50.78 -15.49
C ALA A 104 29.33 49.68 -16.43
N ARG A 105 28.21 49.10 -15.97
CA ARG A 105 27.02 48.61 -16.69
C ARG A 105 27.20 48.20 -18.17
N SER A 106 27.23 46.90 -18.43
CA SER A 106 26.72 46.32 -19.67
C SER A 106 25.26 45.89 -19.49
N GLU A 107 24.36 46.43 -20.29
CA GLU A 107 22.94 46.10 -20.34
C GLU A 107 22.72 44.60 -20.57
N ALA A 108 22.19 43.91 -19.55
CA ALA A 108 21.63 42.58 -19.73
C ALA A 108 20.29 42.73 -20.47
N VAL A 109 20.29 42.33 -21.75
CA VAL A 109 19.09 42.11 -22.55
C VAL A 109 18.13 41.22 -21.75
N ARG A 110 17.03 41.81 -21.26
CA ARG A 110 15.92 41.07 -20.64
C ARG A 110 15.25 40.22 -21.72
N ARG A 111 15.59 38.94 -21.76
CA ARG A 111 14.74 37.93 -22.40
C ARG A 111 13.41 37.89 -21.65
N PRO A 112 12.24 37.98 -22.31
CA PRO A 112 10.99 37.77 -21.63
C PRO A 112 10.99 36.34 -21.09
N SER A 113 10.85 36.22 -19.76
CA SER A 113 10.59 34.94 -19.12
C SER A 113 9.33 34.37 -19.73
N SER A 114 9.44 33.31 -20.51
CA SER A 114 8.29 32.48 -20.84
C SER A 114 7.81 31.86 -19.53
N VAL A 115 6.80 32.51 -18.95
CA VAL A 115 6.02 31.96 -17.84
C VAL A 115 5.48 30.63 -18.36
N ARG A 116 6.08 29.53 -17.92
CA ARG A 116 5.48 28.21 -18.12
C ARG A 116 4.11 28.24 -17.44
N PRO A 117 3.03 27.80 -18.09
CA PRO A 117 1.71 27.79 -17.47
C PRO A 117 1.79 27.02 -16.16
N GLY A 118 1.36 27.66 -15.08
CA GLY A 118 1.44 27.11 -13.73
C GLY A 118 0.82 25.71 -13.67
N ALA A 119 1.47 24.83 -12.92
CA ALA A 119 0.90 23.56 -12.50
C ALA A 119 -0.49 23.82 -11.93
N LYS A 120 -1.53 23.47 -12.70
CA LYS A 120 -2.91 23.69 -12.30
C LYS A 120 -3.16 22.82 -11.08
N ARG A 121 -3.42 23.49 -9.95
CA ARG A 121 -4.05 22.89 -8.78
C ARG A 121 -5.48 22.51 -9.20
N GLN A 122 -5.62 21.35 -9.83
CA GLN A 122 -6.93 20.84 -10.23
C GLN A 122 -7.73 20.56 -8.96
N GLU A 123 -8.93 21.14 -8.88
CA GLU A 123 -9.89 20.82 -7.83
C GLU A 123 -10.11 19.31 -7.79
N LEU A 124 -10.02 18.75 -6.59
CA LEU A 124 -10.41 17.39 -6.28
C LEU A 124 -11.92 17.25 -6.49
N ILE A 125 -12.35 17.02 -7.73
CA ILE A 125 -13.76 16.77 -8.04
C ILE A 125 -14.15 15.49 -7.29
N LYS A 126 -15.09 15.61 -6.36
CA LYS A 126 -15.60 14.49 -5.57
C LYS A 126 -16.51 13.63 -6.43
N VAL A 127 -15.92 12.83 -7.30
CA VAL A 127 -16.64 11.84 -8.08
C VAL A 127 -17.14 10.74 -7.16
N THR A 128 -18.34 10.26 -7.44
CA THR A 128 -19.10 9.44 -6.51
C THR A 128 -19.05 7.94 -6.81
N SER A 129 -18.64 7.53 -8.02
CA SER A 129 -18.64 6.11 -8.43
C SER A 129 -17.49 5.72 -9.35
N LEU A 130 -17.14 4.44 -9.34
CA LEU A 130 -16.11 3.85 -10.19
C LEU A 130 -16.49 3.91 -11.66
N ALA A 131 -17.77 3.69 -12.00
CA ALA A 131 -18.25 3.75 -13.38
C ALA A 131 -17.98 5.11 -14.03
N ALA A 132 -18.16 6.20 -13.28
CA ALA A 132 -17.88 7.55 -13.77
C ALA A 132 -16.37 7.77 -14.00
N LEU A 133 -15.51 7.18 -13.17
CA LEU A 133 -14.06 7.22 -13.35
C LEU A 133 -13.63 6.42 -14.58
N LEU A 134 -14.14 5.20 -14.75
CA LEU A 134 -13.80 4.34 -15.89
C LEU A 134 -14.25 4.91 -17.24
N ALA A 135 -15.28 5.76 -17.26
CA ALA A 135 -15.71 6.46 -18.46
C ALA A 135 -14.79 7.61 -18.89
N ARG A 136 -13.75 7.96 -18.11
CA ARG A 136 -12.84 9.06 -18.44
C ARG A 136 -11.79 8.61 -19.46
N PRO A 137 -11.52 9.42 -20.50
CA PRO A 137 -10.42 9.15 -21.42
C PRO A 137 -9.09 8.99 -20.67
N GLY A 138 -8.31 7.99 -21.06
CA GLY A 138 -7.00 7.71 -20.48
C GLY A 138 -7.01 6.92 -19.16
N VAL A 139 -8.17 6.71 -18.53
CA VAL A 139 -8.27 5.79 -17.39
C VAL A 139 -8.18 4.35 -17.90
N VAL A 140 -7.26 3.59 -17.32
CA VAL A 140 -7.02 2.18 -17.66
C VAL A 140 -7.55 1.30 -16.54
N GLU A 141 -8.27 0.26 -16.92
CA GLU A 141 -8.70 -0.80 -16.03
C GLU A 141 -8.06 -2.14 -16.44
N GLU A 142 -7.20 -2.64 -15.57
CA GLU A 142 -6.39 -3.85 -15.79
C GLU A 142 -6.91 -5.00 -14.95
N LEU A 143 -6.94 -6.20 -15.55
CA LEU A 143 -7.31 -7.44 -14.91
C LEU A 143 -6.40 -8.55 -15.41
N VAL A 144 -5.76 -9.26 -14.48
CA VAL A 144 -5.08 -10.53 -14.72
C VAL A 144 -5.63 -11.53 -13.72
N LEU A 145 -6.17 -12.65 -14.20
CA LEU A 145 -6.55 -13.77 -13.36
C LEU A 145 -5.52 -14.86 -13.51
N SER A 146 -5.09 -15.45 -12.39
CA SER A 146 -4.07 -16.50 -12.38
C SER A 146 -4.44 -17.58 -11.37
N GLY A 147 -4.02 -18.81 -11.66
CA GLY A 147 -4.34 -19.98 -10.86
C GLY A 147 -5.82 -20.40 -10.91
N PRO A 148 -6.21 -21.41 -10.12
CA PRO A 148 -7.59 -21.85 -10.01
C PRO A 148 -8.51 -20.76 -9.43
N ALA A 149 -9.78 -20.78 -9.81
CA ALA A 149 -10.75 -19.80 -9.33
C ALA A 149 -11.09 -19.99 -7.85
N SER A 150 -11.27 -18.88 -7.14
CA SER A 150 -11.49 -18.85 -5.68
C SER A 150 -10.34 -19.46 -4.87
N GLU A 151 -9.14 -19.53 -5.46
CA GLU A 151 -7.92 -20.01 -4.82
C GLU A 151 -6.82 -18.94 -4.97
N GLY A 152 -5.94 -18.85 -3.98
CA GLY A 152 -4.77 -17.98 -4.04
C GLY A 152 -5.02 -16.50 -3.74
N VAL A 153 -3.97 -15.72 -3.95
CA VAL A 153 -3.90 -14.30 -3.61
C VAL A 153 -4.21 -13.44 -4.83
N GLY A 154 -4.88 -12.31 -4.61
CA GLY A 154 -5.05 -11.24 -5.59
C GLY A 154 -4.50 -9.91 -5.07
N PHE A 155 -3.74 -9.20 -5.90
CA PHE A 155 -3.28 -7.84 -5.63
C PHE A 155 -4.24 -6.81 -6.24
N LEU A 156 -4.63 -5.82 -5.43
CA LEU A 156 -5.61 -4.81 -5.78
C LEU A 156 -4.98 -3.41 -5.68
N ALA A 157 -5.07 -2.61 -6.74
CA ALA A 157 -4.65 -1.20 -6.74
C ALA A 157 -5.77 -0.30 -7.30
N LEU A 158 -6.61 0.24 -6.41
CA LEU A 158 -7.77 1.05 -6.83
C LEU A 158 -7.40 2.48 -7.24
N HIS A 159 -6.21 2.97 -6.85
CA HIS A 159 -5.80 4.36 -6.99
C HIS A 159 -4.50 4.52 -7.79
N GLY A 160 -4.25 3.65 -8.78
CA GLY A 160 -3.09 3.76 -9.66
C GLY A 160 -3.01 5.10 -10.38
N GLY A 161 -1.80 5.59 -10.63
CA GLY A 161 -1.54 6.95 -11.14
C GLY A 161 -1.73 8.04 -10.07
N LEU A 162 -2.91 8.08 -9.44
CA LEU A 162 -3.25 9.02 -8.35
C LEU A 162 -2.33 8.84 -7.13
N GLU A 163 -2.18 7.60 -6.69
CA GLU A 163 -1.25 7.17 -5.65
C GLU A 163 -0.06 6.49 -6.34
N SER A 164 0.78 7.29 -7.01
CA SER A 164 1.81 6.81 -7.94
C SER A 164 2.67 5.67 -7.36
N GLY A 165 2.95 4.64 -8.16
CA GLY A 165 3.70 3.45 -7.73
C GLY A 165 2.83 2.31 -7.20
N THR A 166 1.59 2.56 -6.77
CA THR A 166 0.72 1.50 -6.21
C THR A 166 0.38 0.41 -7.23
N ALA A 167 -0.01 0.80 -8.45
CA ALA A 167 -0.32 -0.15 -9.51
C ALA A 167 0.93 -0.90 -10.00
N GLU A 168 2.08 -0.22 -10.04
CA GLU A 168 3.36 -0.81 -10.44
C GLU A 168 3.85 -1.85 -9.42
N ILE A 169 3.75 -1.55 -8.12
CA ILE A 169 4.07 -2.49 -7.03
C ILE A 169 3.10 -3.68 -7.05
N ALA A 170 1.80 -3.44 -7.21
CA ALA A 170 0.80 -4.50 -7.31
C ALA A 170 1.06 -5.42 -8.50
N ARG A 171 1.37 -4.86 -9.67
CA ARG A 171 1.71 -5.63 -10.87
C ARG A 171 2.97 -6.45 -10.68
N ALA A 172 4.04 -5.85 -10.16
CA ALA A 172 5.30 -6.55 -9.92
C ALA A 172 5.15 -7.71 -8.92
N ALA A 173 4.37 -7.51 -7.85
CA ALA A 173 4.06 -8.57 -6.89
C ALA A 173 3.24 -9.70 -7.54
N ALA A 174 2.23 -9.36 -8.35
CA ALA A 174 1.41 -10.32 -9.07
C ALA A 174 2.24 -11.15 -10.07
N GLU A 175 3.08 -10.50 -10.87
CA GLU A 175 3.96 -11.16 -11.84
C GLU A 175 4.95 -12.12 -11.17
N ARG A 176 5.57 -11.69 -10.06
CA ARG A 176 6.55 -12.50 -9.32
C ARG A 176 5.93 -13.77 -8.72
N THR A 177 4.67 -13.69 -8.30
CA THR A 177 3.99 -14.76 -7.56
C THR A 177 3.00 -15.55 -8.39
N ARG A 178 2.76 -15.13 -9.65
CA ARG A 178 1.63 -15.61 -10.47
C ARG A 178 0.29 -15.46 -9.76
N ALA A 179 0.14 -14.41 -8.97
CA ALA A 179 -1.11 -14.02 -8.33
C ALA A 179 -2.01 -13.24 -9.29
N SER A 180 -3.29 -13.12 -8.95
CA SER A 180 -4.22 -12.27 -9.72
C SER A 180 -3.95 -10.79 -9.47
N LEU A 181 -4.30 -9.93 -10.42
CA LEU A 181 -4.17 -8.48 -10.35
C LEU A 181 -5.48 -7.80 -10.79
N TYR A 182 -5.89 -6.78 -10.05
CA TYR A 182 -6.81 -5.76 -10.53
C TYR A 182 -6.28 -4.37 -10.23
N ALA A 183 -6.27 -3.50 -11.23
CA ALA A 183 -5.82 -2.12 -11.06
C ALA A 183 -6.68 -1.13 -11.86
N VAL A 184 -6.90 0.05 -11.27
CA VAL A 184 -7.44 1.24 -11.95
C VAL A 184 -6.34 2.29 -11.96
N ILE A 185 -5.98 2.77 -13.15
CA ILE A 185 -4.85 3.67 -13.37
C ILE A 185 -5.37 4.95 -14.03
N GLN A 186 -5.17 6.09 -13.37
CA GLN A 186 -5.51 7.40 -13.90
C GLN A 186 -4.34 8.00 -14.68
N PRO A 187 -4.59 8.77 -15.76
CA PRO A 187 -3.56 9.54 -16.42
C PRO A 187 -3.07 10.69 -15.51
N ASP A 188 -1.85 11.20 -15.77
CA ASP A 188 -1.19 12.22 -14.94
C ASP A 188 -1.99 13.52 -14.77
N ASP A 189 -2.88 13.83 -15.70
CA ASP A 189 -3.72 15.03 -15.69
C ASP A 189 -5.09 14.83 -15.04
N LEU A 190 -5.32 13.67 -14.41
CA LEU A 190 -6.54 13.32 -13.67
C LEU A 190 -6.22 12.89 -12.23
N ALA A 191 -6.90 13.50 -11.26
CA ALA A 191 -6.71 13.23 -9.84
C ALA A 191 -8.03 13.00 -9.09
N TRP A 192 -8.86 12.08 -9.58
CA TRP A 192 -10.16 11.77 -8.96
C TRP A 192 -10.00 10.75 -7.83
N HIS A 193 -10.11 11.21 -6.58
CA HIS A 193 -10.05 10.31 -5.42
C HIS A 193 -11.45 9.84 -5.00
N ILE A 194 -11.76 8.58 -5.29
CA ILE A 194 -12.98 7.91 -4.84
C ILE A 194 -12.59 7.01 -3.65
N PRO A 195 -13.12 7.22 -2.43
CA PRO A 195 -12.82 6.37 -1.29
C PRO A 195 -13.12 4.89 -1.61
N SER A 196 -12.26 3.96 -1.19
CA SER A 196 -12.35 2.53 -1.57
C SER A 196 -13.74 1.92 -1.33
N HIS A 197 -14.42 2.28 -0.22
CA HIS A 197 -15.78 1.80 0.08
C HIS A 197 -16.88 2.26 -0.90
N ARG A 198 -16.56 3.12 -1.85
CA ARG A 198 -17.41 3.57 -2.96
C ARG A 198 -16.98 3.02 -4.31
N MET A 199 -15.84 2.32 -4.39
CA MET A 199 -15.42 1.59 -5.59
C MET A 199 -16.21 0.27 -5.64
N SER A 200 -17.40 0.29 -6.25
CA SER A 200 -18.32 -0.85 -6.21
C SER A 200 -17.99 -1.89 -7.27
N PRO A 201 -17.98 -3.21 -6.96
CA PRO A 201 -17.91 -4.25 -7.99
C PRO A 201 -19.12 -4.26 -8.93
N LEU A 202 -20.23 -3.62 -8.56
CA LEU A 202 -21.38 -3.46 -9.47
C LEU A 202 -21.08 -2.47 -10.61
N ASP A 203 -20.09 -1.59 -10.43
CA ASP A 203 -19.68 -0.61 -11.45
C ASP A 203 -18.67 -1.21 -12.45
N SER A 204 -18.11 -2.39 -12.15
CA SER A 204 -17.09 -3.04 -12.98
C SER A 204 -17.20 -4.56 -12.95
N PRO A 205 -17.54 -5.18 -14.10
CA PRO A 205 -17.47 -6.63 -14.25
C PRO A 205 -16.07 -7.20 -13.99
N LYS A 206 -15.01 -6.44 -14.27
CA LYS A 206 -13.63 -6.88 -14.03
C LYS A 206 -13.31 -6.93 -12.54
N LEU A 207 -13.72 -5.92 -11.77
CA LEU A 207 -13.55 -5.91 -10.31
C LEU A 207 -14.36 -7.05 -9.68
N ALA A 208 -15.60 -7.25 -10.11
CA ALA A 208 -16.43 -8.37 -9.65
C ALA A 208 -15.76 -9.72 -9.92
N SER A 209 -15.22 -9.92 -11.13
CA SER A 209 -14.51 -11.14 -11.51
C SER A 209 -13.25 -11.38 -10.65
N PHE A 210 -12.44 -10.35 -10.45
CA PHE A 210 -11.24 -10.41 -9.61
C PHE A 210 -11.55 -10.83 -8.16
N LEU A 211 -12.57 -10.20 -7.55
CA LEU A 211 -12.96 -10.48 -6.18
C LEU A 211 -13.56 -11.89 -6.02
N ALA A 212 -14.28 -12.38 -7.03
CA ALA A 212 -14.79 -13.75 -7.04
C ALA A 212 -13.67 -14.79 -7.22
N HIS A 213 -12.61 -14.44 -7.95
CA HIS A 213 -11.48 -15.31 -8.24
C HIS A 213 -10.49 -15.43 -7.08
N SER A 214 -10.34 -14.39 -6.24
CA SER A 214 -9.28 -14.34 -5.22
C SER A 214 -9.76 -14.84 -3.85
N ALA A 215 -9.04 -15.77 -3.23
CA ALA A 215 -9.32 -16.21 -1.87
C ALA A 215 -8.92 -15.16 -0.83
N VAL A 216 -7.72 -14.58 -1.01
CA VAL A 216 -7.18 -13.49 -0.18
C VAL A 216 -6.85 -12.30 -1.08
N VAL A 217 -7.25 -11.09 -0.69
CA VAL A 217 -6.96 -9.86 -1.44
C VAL A 217 -6.04 -8.96 -0.62
N VAL A 218 -4.96 -8.49 -1.25
CA VAL A 218 -4.07 -7.45 -0.71
C VAL A 218 -4.29 -6.16 -1.51
N SER A 219 -4.91 -5.15 -0.88
CA SER A 219 -5.13 -3.84 -1.48
C SER A 219 -3.99 -2.89 -1.16
N ILE A 220 -3.27 -2.45 -2.18
CA ILE A 220 -2.11 -1.56 -2.09
C ILE A 220 -2.55 -0.12 -2.33
N HIS A 221 -2.33 0.72 -1.32
CA HIS A 221 -2.64 2.14 -1.32
C HIS A 221 -1.37 2.96 -1.05
N GLY A 222 -1.41 4.23 -1.42
CA GLY A 222 -0.34 5.17 -1.22
C GLY A 222 -0.82 6.39 -0.44
N TYR A 223 0.00 6.87 0.49
CA TYR A 223 -0.31 8.09 1.24
C TYR A 223 0.90 9.01 1.39
N GLY A 224 0.63 10.26 1.76
CA GLY A 224 1.62 11.34 1.87
C GLY A 224 1.55 12.13 3.19
N ARG A 225 1.37 11.43 4.32
CA ARG A 225 1.28 12.06 5.65
C ARG A 225 2.67 12.39 6.18
N ARG A 226 2.86 13.63 6.63
CA ARG A 226 4.15 14.11 7.16
C ARG A 226 4.49 13.56 8.54
N ASP A 227 3.48 13.21 9.33
CA ASP A 227 3.60 12.63 10.67
C ASP A 227 3.92 11.12 10.65
N LEU A 228 3.77 10.46 9.50
CA LEU A 228 4.02 9.03 9.32
C LEU A 228 4.86 8.76 8.05
N PRO A 229 6.06 9.36 7.90
CA PRO A 229 6.81 9.32 6.65
C PRO A 229 7.40 7.94 6.31
N THR A 230 7.52 7.06 7.31
CA THR A 230 8.12 5.73 7.21
C THR A 230 7.22 4.62 7.77
N ALA A 231 5.93 4.92 8.03
CA ALA A 231 5.04 3.90 8.55
C ALA A 231 4.45 3.07 7.40
N LEU A 232 4.43 1.75 7.53
CA LEU A 232 3.65 0.87 6.68
C LEU A 232 2.43 0.44 7.49
N LEU A 233 1.23 0.80 7.04
CA LEU A 233 0.01 0.55 7.82
C LEU A 233 -0.72 -0.65 7.24
N VAL A 234 -0.89 -1.69 8.05
CA VAL A 234 -1.42 -3.00 7.66
C VAL A 234 -2.82 -3.20 8.28
N GLY A 235 -3.81 -2.68 7.58
CA GLY A 235 -5.23 -2.73 7.91
C GLY A 235 -5.95 -3.94 7.31
N GLY A 236 -7.24 -3.78 7.02
CA GLY A 236 -8.11 -4.81 6.43
C GLY A 236 -8.82 -5.69 7.46
N GLY A 237 -9.89 -6.36 7.01
CA GLY A 237 -10.74 -7.20 7.85
C GLY A 237 -10.10 -8.52 8.26
N ASP A 238 -9.18 -9.06 7.45
CA ASP A 238 -8.46 -10.29 7.81
C ASP A 238 -7.26 -9.97 8.70
N ARG A 239 -7.48 -10.03 10.01
CA ARG A 239 -6.45 -9.76 11.01
C ARG A 239 -5.39 -10.87 11.12
N SER A 240 -5.63 -12.05 10.57
CA SER A 240 -4.62 -13.11 10.55
C SER A 240 -3.63 -12.87 9.42
N ALA A 241 -4.14 -12.66 8.21
CA ALA A 241 -3.32 -12.32 7.05
C ALA A 241 -2.57 -10.99 7.25
N ALA A 242 -3.20 -9.99 7.88
CA ALA A 242 -2.54 -8.72 8.21
C ALA A 242 -1.31 -8.91 9.10
N ARG A 243 -1.37 -9.81 10.10
CA ARG A 243 -0.23 -10.12 10.97
C ARG A 243 0.91 -10.82 10.23
N ILE A 244 0.58 -11.74 9.31
CA ILE A 244 1.56 -12.43 8.47
C ILE A 244 2.27 -11.42 7.56
N LEU A 245 1.50 -10.58 6.85
CA LEU A 245 2.05 -9.53 5.99
C LEU A 245 2.94 -8.57 6.79
N ALA A 246 2.51 -8.16 7.98
CA ALA A 246 3.31 -7.30 8.84
C ALA A 246 4.62 -7.96 9.27
N GLY A 247 4.62 -9.28 9.53
CA GLY A 247 5.82 -10.05 9.84
C GLY A 247 6.86 -10.00 8.72
N VAL A 248 6.46 -10.33 7.49
CA VAL A 248 7.37 -10.31 6.33
C VAL A 248 7.84 -8.90 5.98
N LEU A 249 6.97 -7.89 6.12
CA LEU A 249 7.35 -6.49 5.90
C LEU A 249 8.40 -6.01 6.91
N ARG A 250 8.28 -6.38 8.20
CA ARG A 250 9.29 -6.02 9.22
C ARG A 250 10.65 -6.63 8.92
N ALA A 251 10.66 -7.86 8.42
CA ALA A 251 11.90 -8.55 8.05
C ALA A 251 12.57 -7.88 6.84
N ALA A 252 11.81 -7.57 5.79
CA ALA A 252 12.34 -7.01 4.55
C ALA A 252 12.68 -5.51 4.62
N LEU A 253 11.94 -4.75 5.44
CA LEU A 253 12.02 -3.28 5.51
C LEU A 253 12.28 -2.80 6.94
N PRO A 254 13.45 -3.12 7.54
CA PRO A 254 13.75 -2.83 8.94
C PRO A 254 13.82 -1.33 9.28
N ALA A 255 13.94 -0.46 8.27
CA ALA A 255 13.92 0.99 8.42
C ALA A 255 12.49 1.58 8.52
N TYR A 256 11.45 0.76 8.37
CA TYR A 256 10.04 1.18 8.34
C TYR A 256 9.32 0.76 9.62
N ASP A 257 8.40 1.61 10.06
CA ASP A 257 7.52 1.37 11.21
C ASP A 257 6.27 0.61 10.72
N VAL A 258 6.28 -0.73 10.82
CA VAL A 258 5.17 -1.57 10.37
C VAL A 258 4.12 -1.69 11.48
N ARG A 259 2.92 -1.15 11.21
CA ARG A 259 1.79 -1.10 12.15
C ARG A 259 0.65 -1.99 11.68
N ASP A 260 0.38 -3.07 12.40
CA ASP A 260 -0.75 -3.98 12.22
C ASP A 260 -1.68 -4.05 13.43
N ASP A 261 -1.40 -3.30 14.50
CA ASP A 261 -2.43 -2.96 15.48
C ASP A 261 -3.32 -1.84 14.90
N VAL A 262 -4.56 -2.20 14.57
CA VAL A 262 -5.58 -1.30 14.01
C VAL A 262 -5.79 -0.06 14.87
N ALA A 263 -5.64 -0.15 16.20
CA ALA A 263 -5.82 1.00 17.09
C ALA A 263 -4.76 2.09 16.83
N THR A 264 -3.58 1.71 16.35
CA THR A 264 -2.47 2.61 16.02
C THR A 264 -2.52 3.19 14.60
N ILE A 265 -3.42 2.66 13.76
CA ILE A 265 -3.63 3.11 12.39
C ILE A 265 -4.68 4.24 12.37
N PRO A 266 -4.43 5.38 11.69
CA PRO A 266 -5.43 6.42 11.50
C PRO A 266 -6.74 5.89 10.95
N GLU A 267 -7.88 6.34 11.49
CA GLU A 267 -9.20 5.75 11.24
C GLU A 267 -9.54 5.55 9.76
N GLY A 268 -9.29 6.58 8.93
CA GLY A 268 -9.56 6.54 7.49
C GLY A 268 -8.68 5.59 6.68
N MET A 269 -7.64 5.01 7.28
CA MET A 269 -6.61 4.18 6.62
C MET A 269 -6.62 2.73 7.14
N ARG A 270 -7.57 2.39 8.02
CA ARG A 270 -7.67 1.04 8.61
C ARG A 270 -8.17 -0.02 7.64
N GLY A 271 -8.82 0.38 6.55
CA GLY A 271 -9.39 -0.55 5.57
C GLY A 271 -10.52 -1.45 6.09
N LEU A 272 -11.16 -1.13 7.22
CA LEU A 272 -12.15 -2.00 7.88
C LEU A 272 -13.60 -1.88 7.37
N HIS A 273 -13.87 -0.93 6.48
CA HIS A 273 -15.24 -0.69 6.04
C HIS A 273 -15.80 -1.94 5.30
N PRO A 274 -17.01 -2.44 5.62
CA PRO A 274 -17.54 -3.70 5.06
C PRO A 274 -17.76 -3.64 3.54
N ARG A 275 -18.06 -2.45 2.99
CA ARG A 275 -18.14 -2.22 1.53
C ARG A 275 -16.79 -1.96 0.83
N ASN A 276 -15.67 -1.99 1.54
CA ASN A 276 -14.37 -1.85 0.89
C ASN A 276 -14.09 -3.11 0.06
N PRO A 277 -13.78 -3.02 -1.25
CA PRO A 277 -13.51 -4.19 -2.10
C PRO A 277 -12.55 -5.21 -1.51
N VAL A 278 -11.53 -4.76 -0.78
CA VAL A 278 -10.58 -5.65 -0.10
C VAL A 278 -11.25 -6.64 0.87
N ASN A 279 -12.41 -6.29 1.45
CA ASN A 279 -13.16 -7.11 2.41
C ASN A 279 -14.35 -7.85 1.78
N LEU A 280 -14.48 -7.83 0.44
CA LEU A 280 -15.57 -8.52 -0.26
C LEU A 280 -15.18 -9.93 -0.74
N SER A 281 -13.91 -10.33 -0.55
CA SER A 281 -13.38 -11.67 -0.79
C SER A 281 -13.40 -12.53 0.50
N GLY A 282 -12.80 -13.73 0.46
CA GLY A 282 -12.68 -14.63 1.63
C GLY A 282 -11.76 -14.11 2.74
N GLY A 283 -10.79 -13.24 2.40
CA GLY A 283 -9.88 -12.57 3.34
C GLY A 283 -9.28 -11.30 2.71
N GLY A 284 -9.10 -10.24 3.51
CA GLY A 284 -8.75 -8.91 3.02
C GLY A 284 -7.72 -8.18 3.88
N VAL A 285 -6.60 -7.78 3.27
CA VAL A 285 -5.54 -6.97 3.89
C VAL A 285 -5.36 -5.66 3.13
N GLN A 286 -5.41 -4.53 3.83
CA GLN A 286 -5.10 -3.23 3.24
C GLN A 286 -3.69 -2.81 3.64
N LEU A 287 -2.86 -2.46 2.66
CA LEU A 287 -1.51 -1.96 2.87
C LEU A 287 -1.42 -0.51 2.40
N GLU A 288 -1.14 0.39 3.33
CA GLU A 288 -0.90 1.81 3.06
C GLU A 288 0.60 2.09 3.02
N VAL A 289 1.08 2.56 1.86
CA VAL A 289 2.50 2.71 1.58
C VAL A 289 2.89 4.20 1.50
N PRO A 290 3.85 4.66 2.33
CA PRO A 290 4.27 6.06 2.32
C PRO A 290 5.05 6.40 1.05
N HIS A 291 5.14 7.69 0.72
CA HIS A 291 5.92 8.18 -0.41
C HIS A 291 7.34 7.61 -0.50
N ARG A 292 8.03 7.47 0.65
CA ARG A 292 9.41 6.96 0.71
C ARG A 292 9.53 5.53 0.17
N ALA A 293 8.66 4.63 0.60
CA ALA A 293 8.66 3.22 0.17
C ALA A 293 8.25 3.05 -1.30
N ARG A 294 7.48 3.99 -1.84
CA ARG A 294 7.14 4.04 -3.28
C ARG A 294 8.15 4.82 -4.12
N ASN A 295 9.18 5.41 -3.51
CA ASN A 295 10.09 6.36 -4.15
C ASN A 295 9.37 7.50 -4.91
N THR A 296 8.30 8.03 -4.34
CA THR A 296 7.54 9.14 -4.91
C THR A 296 7.70 10.40 -4.06
N ARG A 297 7.30 11.55 -4.61
CA ARG A 297 7.32 12.83 -3.88
C ARG A 297 5.97 13.51 -3.98
N PRO A 298 5.56 14.29 -2.97
CA PRO A 298 4.36 15.13 -3.09
C PRO A 298 4.44 16.01 -4.34
N GLY A 299 3.43 15.93 -5.21
CA GLY A 299 3.34 16.76 -6.42
C GLY A 299 4.19 16.30 -7.62
N ARG A 300 4.80 15.10 -7.58
CA ARG A 300 5.32 14.42 -8.78
C ARG A 300 4.65 13.06 -8.94
N ALA A 301 4.11 12.81 -10.14
CA ALA A 301 3.52 11.53 -10.52
C ALA A 301 4.56 10.47 -10.92
N GLU A 302 5.82 10.87 -11.12
CA GLU A 302 6.87 9.97 -11.59
C GLU A 302 7.27 8.96 -10.51
N PHE A 303 6.88 7.71 -10.72
CA PHE A 303 7.37 6.54 -10.00
C PHE A 303 8.69 6.07 -10.61
N ALA A 304 9.63 5.69 -9.75
CA ALA A 304 10.86 5.02 -10.17
C ALA A 304 11.24 3.98 -9.11
N TRP A 305 11.67 2.79 -9.54
CA TRP A 305 12.10 1.76 -8.61
C TRP A 305 13.33 2.19 -7.80
N ASN A 306 13.27 2.02 -6.48
CA ASN A 306 14.41 2.03 -5.56
C ASN A 306 14.46 0.71 -4.78
N ASP A 307 15.47 0.56 -3.92
CA ASP A 307 15.65 -0.66 -3.14
C ASP A 307 14.48 -0.94 -2.19
N ASP A 308 13.90 0.09 -1.57
CA ASP A 308 12.72 -0.04 -0.70
C ASP A 308 11.50 -0.60 -1.46
N SER A 309 11.21 -0.08 -2.65
CA SER A 309 10.09 -0.54 -3.48
C SER A 309 10.28 -1.96 -4.01
N ARG A 310 11.54 -2.37 -4.26
CA ARG A 310 11.86 -3.76 -4.62
C ARG A 310 11.71 -4.68 -3.41
N ALA A 311 12.30 -4.33 -2.27
CA ALA A 311 12.16 -5.09 -1.03
C ALA A 311 10.69 -5.22 -0.58
N LEU A 312 9.85 -4.22 -0.87
CA LEU A 312 8.41 -4.31 -0.69
C LEU A 312 7.76 -5.38 -1.59
N VAL A 313 8.13 -5.44 -2.87
CA VAL A 313 7.66 -6.50 -3.78
C VAL A 313 8.13 -7.88 -3.33
N ASP A 314 9.38 -8.00 -2.87
CA ASP A 314 9.93 -9.22 -2.28
C ASP A 314 9.09 -9.68 -1.08
N ALA A 315 8.81 -8.78 -0.13
CA ALA A 315 7.98 -9.08 1.03
C ALA A 315 6.54 -9.49 0.66
N LEU A 316 5.97 -8.87 -0.38
CA LEU A 316 4.64 -9.28 -0.88
C LEU A 316 4.68 -10.67 -1.49
N ALA A 317 5.80 -11.08 -2.10
CA ALA A 317 5.99 -12.45 -2.57
C ALA A 317 6.11 -13.44 -1.42
N ASP A 318 6.93 -13.13 -0.41
CA ASP A 318 7.07 -13.95 0.80
C ASP A 318 5.72 -14.11 1.53
N PHE A 319 4.88 -13.07 1.52
CA PHE A 319 3.51 -13.15 2.03
C PHE A 319 2.67 -14.19 1.28
N VAL A 320 2.71 -14.19 -0.06
CA VAL A 320 1.95 -15.14 -0.88
C VAL A 320 2.39 -16.57 -0.55
N ASP A 321 3.69 -16.83 -0.44
CA ASP A 321 4.22 -18.14 -0.06
C ASP A 321 3.75 -18.57 1.34
N ALA A 322 3.77 -17.63 2.30
CA ALA A 322 3.36 -17.88 3.68
C ALA A 322 1.86 -18.21 3.84
N VAL A 323 0.98 -17.63 3.01
CA VAL A 323 -0.48 -17.89 3.09
C VAL A 323 -0.97 -18.97 2.14
N SER A 324 -0.14 -19.37 1.17
CA SER A 324 -0.46 -20.44 0.21
C SER A 324 -0.01 -21.82 0.70
N THR A 325 0.87 -21.88 1.72
CA THR A 325 1.32 -23.14 2.31
C THR A 325 0.29 -23.63 3.33
N PRO A 326 -0.35 -24.80 3.14
CA PRO A 326 -1.22 -25.37 4.18
C PRO A 326 -0.38 -25.71 5.41
N ALA A 327 -0.92 -25.36 6.59
CA ALA A 327 -0.35 -25.70 7.89
C ALA A 327 -0.37 -27.21 8.17
#